data_AF-A0A2M8ATS6-F1
#
_entry.id   AF-A0A2M8ATS6-F1
#
_cell.length_a   1.000
_cell.length_b   1.000
_cell.length_c   1.000
_cell.angle_alpha   90.00
_cell.angle_beta   90.00
_cell.angle_gamma   90.00
#
_symmetry.space_group_name_H-M   'P 1'
#
loop_
_entity.id
_entity.type
_entity.pdbx_description
1 polymer ?
#
loop_
_entity_poly.entity_id
_entity_poly.type
_entity_poly.pdbx_seq_one_letter_code
_entity_poly.pdbx_strand_id
1 'polypeptide(L)'
;MVDALGGGNIVLETTWNFVTGMGLPHPIENGLAWHPTLGVPYLSGSGVKGLLRAWVEEWMDELDDNTNQRLRLRQSWFGMHKGDSGDNVDAAGDLIFFDAIPVAPVELTMDIMTPHMGKWYENGGKITNPANQPENVPADWHDPVPVPFLAVKKAKFLFSIVPSQRLVDKAEGKKVLDALIEAIEMLGAGAKTAAGYGRMDKNDAILESLQEKIRKKREELQRQEKLAAMTPLEREIAKMLHAKPDKNLKDYVLLLQKLENGHWSDNNERKQVALKIKAEMEKDKVWRLTINKPEKDKDYKRTLAVMKYLQ
;
A
#
# COMPACT_ATOMS: atom_id res chain seq x y z
N MET A 1 -0.88 -7.20 4.02
CA MET A 1 -0.05 -8.24 3.39
C MET A 1 1.41 -7.83 3.43
N VAL A 2 1.79 -6.72 2.78
CA VAL A 2 3.18 -6.20 2.76
C VAL A 2 3.81 -6.12 4.15
N ASP A 3 3.19 -5.40 5.10
CA ASP A 3 3.73 -5.28 6.47
C ASP A 3 3.86 -6.64 7.18
N ALA A 4 2.91 -7.56 6.94
CA ALA A 4 2.92 -8.89 7.56
C ALA A 4 4.06 -9.77 7.03
N LEU A 5 4.54 -9.49 5.82
CA LEU A 5 5.68 -10.15 5.19
C LEU A 5 7.00 -9.39 5.43
N GLY A 6 6.99 -8.34 6.27
CA GLY A 6 8.17 -7.52 6.54
C GLY A 6 8.60 -6.65 5.35
N GLY A 7 7.70 -6.40 4.40
CA GLY A 7 7.95 -5.51 3.28
C GLY A 7 7.74 -4.05 3.63
N GLY A 8 8.13 -3.19 2.69
CA GLY A 8 7.99 -1.75 2.79
C GLY A 8 7.04 -1.19 1.74
N ASN A 9 6.40 -0.08 2.09
CA ASN A 9 5.52 0.70 1.22
C ASN A 9 6.05 2.13 1.13
N ILE A 10 6.05 2.70 -0.07
CA ILE A 10 6.29 4.13 -0.29
C ILE A 10 5.24 4.66 -1.26
N VAL A 11 4.85 5.92 -1.09
CA VAL A 11 4.01 6.61 -2.08
C VAL A 11 4.88 7.63 -2.78
N LEU A 12 4.90 7.57 -4.11
CA LEU A 12 5.61 8.54 -4.94
C LEU A 12 4.61 9.28 -5.83
N GLU A 13 4.81 10.58 -5.99
CA GLU A 13 3.99 11.48 -6.80
C GLU A 13 4.75 11.92 -8.04
N THR A 14 4.16 11.76 -9.22
CA THR A 14 4.78 12.15 -10.48
C THR A 14 5.03 13.66 -10.50
N THR A 15 6.26 14.08 -10.81
CA THR A 15 6.62 15.50 -10.95
C THR A 15 6.04 16.12 -12.22
N TRP A 16 5.87 15.29 -13.25
CA TRP A 16 5.23 15.66 -14.52
C TRP A 16 4.32 14.53 -15.05
N ASN A 17 4.31 14.31 -16.37
CA ASN A 17 3.52 13.27 -17.01
C ASN A 17 4.21 11.91 -16.86
N PHE A 18 3.40 10.85 -16.73
CA PHE A 18 3.86 9.47 -16.68
C PHE A 18 3.23 8.67 -17.82
N VAL A 19 4.04 7.85 -18.47
CA VAL A 19 3.60 6.99 -19.57
C VAL A 19 4.22 5.62 -19.40
N THR A 20 3.46 4.58 -19.71
CA THR A 20 3.86 3.18 -19.58
C THR A 20 3.20 2.38 -20.69
N GLY A 21 3.82 1.30 -21.15
CA GLY A 21 3.20 0.41 -22.14
C GLY A 21 2.96 1.04 -23.52
N MET A 22 3.79 2.00 -23.96
CA MET A 22 3.64 2.63 -25.29
C MET A 22 3.68 1.63 -26.45
N GLY A 23 4.38 0.50 -26.29
CA GLY A 23 4.43 -0.58 -27.28
C GLY A 23 3.22 -1.51 -27.27
N LEU A 24 2.22 -1.27 -26.41
CA LEU A 24 1.00 -2.09 -26.38
C LEU A 24 0.03 -1.65 -27.49
N PRO A 25 -0.73 -2.59 -28.09
CA PRO A 25 -1.74 -2.27 -29.09
C PRO A 25 -2.81 -1.34 -28.51
N HIS A 26 -3.15 -0.28 -29.25
CA HIS A 26 -4.16 0.69 -28.83
C HIS A 26 -4.80 1.38 -30.05
N PRO A 27 -6.06 1.85 -29.99
CA PRO A 27 -6.72 2.51 -31.12
C PRO A 27 -6.02 3.78 -31.63
N ILE A 28 -5.19 4.40 -30.79
CA ILE A 28 -4.39 5.60 -31.13
C ILE A 28 -2.92 5.21 -31.40
N GLU A 29 -2.69 3.95 -31.80
CA GLU A 29 -1.40 3.31 -32.12
C GLU A 29 -0.43 3.16 -30.93
N ASN A 30 -0.27 4.18 -30.10
CA ASN A 30 0.52 4.14 -28.87
C ASN A 30 -0.35 3.73 -27.68
N GLY A 31 0.09 2.66 -27.00
CA GLY A 31 -0.59 2.12 -25.85
C GLY A 31 -0.35 2.85 -24.54
N LEU A 32 -1.22 2.53 -23.59
CA LEU A 32 -1.03 2.79 -22.17
C LEU A 32 -1.22 1.45 -21.43
N ALA A 33 -0.35 1.13 -20.48
CA ALA A 33 -0.54 -0.08 -19.66
C ALA A 33 -1.69 0.11 -18.68
N TRP A 34 -2.71 -0.73 -18.78
CA TRP A 34 -3.87 -0.76 -17.90
C TRP A 34 -3.83 -2.00 -17.01
N HIS A 35 -4.05 -1.81 -15.70
CA HIS A 35 -4.10 -2.92 -14.77
C HIS A 35 -5.31 -3.80 -15.09
N PRO A 36 -5.13 -5.11 -15.34
CA PRO A 36 -6.13 -5.95 -15.98
C PRO A 36 -7.44 -6.09 -15.19
N THR A 37 -7.37 -5.99 -13.86
CA THR A 37 -8.55 -6.11 -12.99
C THR A 37 -9.03 -4.81 -12.39
N LEU A 38 -8.19 -3.76 -12.41
CA LEU A 38 -8.51 -2.48 -11.76
C LEU A 38 -8.89 -1.41 -12.77
N GLY A 39 -8.54 -1.59 -14.06
CA GLY A 39 -8.84 -0.63 -15.11
C GLY A 39 -8.14 0.72 -14.92
N VAL A 40 -7.01 0.75 -14.21
CA VAL A 40 -6.22 1.96 -13.94
C VAL A 40 -4.84 1.87 -14.57
N PRO A 41 -4.24 3.00 -15.00
CA PRO A 41 -2.84 3.01 -15.41
C PRO A 41 -1.93 2.57 -14.28
N TYR A 42 -0.90 1.77 -14.58
CA TYR A 42 -0.01 1.21 -13.56
C TYR A 42 1.40 0.98 -14.10
N LEU A 43 2.39 0.94 -13.21
CA LEU A 43 3.72 0.42 -13.55
C LEU A 43 3.79 -1.03 -13.08
N SER A 44 4.14 -1.96 -13.98
CA SER A 44 4.26 -3.37 -13.60
C SER A 44 5.38 -3.59 -12.60
N GLY A 45 5.25 -4.61 -11.76
CA GLY A 45 6.29 -5.03 -10.81
C GLY A 45 7.58 -5.43 -11.54
N SER A 46 7.47 -5.93 -12.78
CA SER A 46 8.64 -6.13 -13.66
C SER A 46 9.30 -4.82 -14.08
N GLY A 47 8.52 -3.76 -14.33
CA GLY A 47 9.03 -2.42 -14.61
C GLY A 47 9.72 -1.81 -13.40
N VAL A 48 9.14 -1.95 -12.20
CA VAL A 48 9.77 -1.54 -10.94
C VAL A 48 11.08 -2.30 -10.72
N LYS A 49 11.08 -3.63 -10.90
CA LYS A 49 12.28 -4.48 -10.79
C LYS A 49 13.36 -4.05 -11.77
N GLY A 50 13.00 -3.84 -13.04
CA GLY A 50 13.93 -3.46 -14.10
C GLY A 50 14.57 -2.11 -13.86
N LEU A 51 13.79 -1.12 -13.41
CA LEU A 51 14.28 0.20 -13.04
C LEU A 51 15.30 0.12 -11.90
N LEU A 52 14.95 -0.55 -10.79
CA LEU A 52 15.85 -0.66 -9.66
C LEU A 52 17.11 -1.46 -10.02
N ARG A 53 16.97 -2.50 -10.87
CA ARG A 53 18.12 -3.28 -11.35
C ARG A 53 19.09 -2.40 -12.14
N ALA A 54 18.59 -1.60 -13.08
CA ALA A 54 19.41 -0.68 -13.87
C ALA A 54 20.12 0.35 -12.97
N TRP A 55 19.44 0.87 -11.94
CA TRP A 55 20.06 1.75 -10.95
C TRP A 55 21.21 1.08 -10.20
N VAL A 56 20.99 -0.13 -9.70
CA VAL A 56 22.02 -0.90 -8.98
C VAL A 56 23.20 -1.25 -9.90
N GLU A 57 22.94 -1.64 -11.15
CA GLU A 57 23.99 -2.07 -12.08
C GLU A 57 24.85 -0.89 -12.57
N GLU A 58 24.25 0.26 -12.85
CA GLU A 58 24.92 1.37 -13.55
C GLU A 58 25.34 2.54 -12.64
N TRP A 59 24.62 2.80 -11.53
CA TRP A 59 24.74 4.08 -10.80
C TRP A 59 25.12 3.96 -9.33
N MET A 60 24.85 2.83 -8.69
CA MET A 60 25.04 2.65 -7.24
C MET A 60 26.53 2.56 -6.81
N ASP A 61 27.47 2.60 -7.75
CA ASP A 61 28.91 2.42 -7.54
C ASP A 61 29.74 3.72 -7.52
N GLU A 62 29.17 4.90 -7.76
CA GLU A 62 29.98 6.13 -7.85
C GLU A 62 30.50 6.68 -6.51
N LEU A 63 30.16 6.09 -5.37
CA LEU A 63 30.48 6.66 -4.04
C LEU A 63 31.45 5.83 -3.18
N ASP A 64 31.72 4.56 -3.46
CA ASP A 64 32.75 3.76 -2.77
C ASP A 64 33.17 2.54 -3.62
N ASP A 65 34.48 2.32 -3.74
CA ASP A 65 35.18 1.39 -4.66
C ASP A 65 34.98 -0.12 -4.34
N ASN A 66 33.74 -0.55 -4.08
CA ASN A 66 33.42 -1.88 -3.55
C ASN A 66 32.53 -2.70 -4.50
N THR A 67 33.08 -3.05 -5.67
CA THR A 67 32.47 -3.94 -6.70
C THR A 67 31.80 -5.20 -6.12
N ASN A 68 32.32 -5.73 -5.00
CA ASN A 68 31.76 -6.90 -4.33
C ASN A 68 30.36 -6.65 -3.73
N GLN A 69 30.08 -5.42 -3.28
CA GLN A 69 28.79 -5.05 -2.71
C GLN A 69 27.72 -4.98 -3.80
N ARG A 70 28.00 -4.34 -4.95
CA ARG A 70 27.05 -4.28 -6.08
C ARG A 70 26.69 -5.67 -6.59
N LEU A 71 27.67 -6.53 -6.80
CA LEU A 71 27.43 -7.91 -7.21
C LEU A 71 26.55 -8.65 -6.20
N ARG A 72 26.82 -8.49 -4.90
CA ARG A 72 25.99 -9.06 -3.84
C ARG A 72 24.55 -8.55 -3.90
N LEU A 73 24.34 -7.25 -4.04
CA LEU A 73 23.01 -6.64 -4.10
C LEU A 73 22.27 -7.08 -5.37
N ARG A 74 22.93 -7.07 -6.53
CA ARG A 74 22.35 -7.57 -7.79
C ARG A 74 21.85 -9.00 -7.63
N GLN A 75 22.72 -9.89 -7.14
CA GLN A 75 22.42 -11.31 -6.97
C GLN A 75 21.30 -11.53 -5.95
N SER A 76 21.39 -10.89 -4.78
CA SER A 76 20.38 -11.05 -3.73
C SER A 76 19.05 -10.42 -4.12
N TRP A 77 19.01 -9.21 -4.69
CA TRP A 77 17.75 -8.51 -4.93
C TRP A 77 17.01 -9.03 -6.17
N PHE A 78 17.74 -9.39 -7.23
CA PHE A 78 17.14 -9.71 -8.53
C PHE A 78 17.29 -11.17 -8.96
N GLY A 79 18.27 -11.89 -8.39
CA GLY A 79 18.63 -13.25 -8.77
C GLY A 79 19.80 -13.30 -9.76
N MET A 80 20.11 -14.52 -10.21
CA MET A 80 21.14 -14.82 -11.21
C MET A 80 20.52 -15.66 -12.33
N HIS A 81 21.00 -15.45 -13.54
CA HIS A 81 20.72 -16.31 -14.67
C HIS A 81 22.03 -16.79 -15.28
N LYS A 82 22.14 -18.10 -15.52
CA LYS A 82 23.36 -18.68 -16.09
C LYS A 82 23.71 -18.02 -17.42
N GLY A 83 24.93 -17.49 -17.51
CA GLY A 83 25.42 -16.78 -18.69
C GLY A 83 25.19 -15.26 -18.70
N ASP A 84 24.43 -14.72 -17.75
CA ASP A 84 24.36 -13.28 -17.52
C ASP A 84 25.56 -12.82 -16.69
N SER A 85 26.36 -11.88 -17.21
CA SER A 85 27.43 -11.19 -16.48
C SER A 85 28.45 -12.12 -15.77
N GLY A 86 28.69 -13.33 -16.31
CA GLY A 86 29.62 -14.31 -15.76
C GLY A 86 29.03 -15.26 -14.70
N ASP A 87 27.71 -15.24 -14.47
CA ASP A 87 27.04 -16.12 -13.52
C ASP A 87 27.03 -17.58 -14.01
N ASN A 88 27.39 -18.52 -13.12
CA ASN A 88 27.48 -19.95 -13.43
C ASN A 88 26.27 -20.78 -12.96
N VAL A 89 25.36 -20.16 -12.22
CA VAL A 89 24.19 -20.80 -11.60
C VAL A 89 22.95 -19.93 -11.77
N ASP A 90 21.79 -20.56 -11.90
CA ASP A 90 20.50 -19.87 -11.81
C ASP A 90 20.10 -19.73 -10.33
N ALA A 91 19.66 -18.54 -9.95
CA ALA A 91 19.14 -18.27 -8.61
C ALA A 91 18.00 -17.26 -8.67
N ALA A 92 16.94 -17.50 -7.90
CA ALA A 92 15.87 -16.53 -7.75
C ALA A 92 16.28 -15.40 -6.81
N GLY A 93 15.89 -14.16 -7.12
CA GLY A 93 16.06 -13.03 -6.23
C GLY A 93 15.26 -13.18 -4.93
N ASP A 94 15.67 -12.42 -3.93
CA ASP A 94 15.12 -12.41 -2.59
C ASP A 94 14.11 -11.29 -2.37
N LEU A 95 13.72 -10.55 -3.42
CA LEU A 95 12.70 -9.51 -3.36
C LEU A 95 11.52 -9.82 -4.28
N ILE A 96 10.32 -9.52 -3.79
CA ILE A 96 9.07 -9.57 -4.52
C ILE A 96 8.65 -8.13 -4.82
N PHE A 97 8.60 -7.80 -6.10
CA PHE A 97 8.20 -6.48 -6.60
C PHE A 97 6.73 -6.53 -7.00
N PHE A 98 5.90 -5.73 -6.34
CA PHE A 98 4.50 -5.57 -6.73
C PHE A 98 4.36 -4.49 -7.80
N ASP A 99 3.24 -4.56 -8.51
CA ASP A 99 2.77 -3.49 -9.39
C ASP A 99 2.62 -2.18 -8.61
N ALA A 100 3.14 -1.08 -9.17
CA ALA A 100 2.90 0.25 -8.62
C ALA A 100 1.53 0.74 -9.11
N ILE A 101 0.59 0.87 -8.17
CA ILE A 101 -0.81 1.17 -8.45
C ILE A 101 -1.18 2.57 -7.95
N PRO A 102 -2.06 3.30 -8.65
CA PRO A 102 -2.44 4.63 -8.23
C PRO A 102 -3.30 4.58 -6.96
N VAL A 103 -3.05 5.49 -6.02
CA VAL A 103 -3.76 5.55 -4.72
C VAL A 103 -5.02 6.42 -4.76
N ALA A 104 -5.25 7.10 -5.89
CA ALA A 104 -6.39 7.94 -6.18
C ALA A 104 -6.69 7.88 -7.69
N PRO A 105 -7.90 8.30 -8.14
CA PRO A 105 -8.19 8.46 -9.56
C PRO A 105 -7.15 9.33 -10.26
N VAL A 106 -6.76 8.94 -11.48
CA VAL A 106 -5.74 9.65 -12.26
C VAL A 106 -6.38 10.47 -13.37
N GLU A 107 -5.77 11.62 -13.71
CA GLU A 107 -6.14 12.42 -14.87
C GLU A 107 -5.35 11.91 -16.08
N LEU A 108 -6.03 11.70 -17.21
CA LEU A 108 -5.40 11.37 -18.48
C LEU A 108 -5.32 12.62 -19.35
N THR A 109 -4.21 12.73 -20.07
CA THR A 109 -4.00 13.81 -21.02
C THR A 109 -3.50 13.24 -22.35
N MET A 110 -3.81 13.94 -23.43
CA MET A 110 -3.25 13.64 -24.74
C MET A 110 -2.00 14.48 -24.90
N ASP A 111 -0.91 13.83 -25.26
CA ASP A 111 0.38 14.46 -25.51
C ASP A 111 0.84 14.09 -26.93
N ILE A 112 1.78 14.84 -27.48
CA ILE A 112 2.20 14.71 -28.89
C ILE A 112 3.70 14.50 -28.95
N MET A 113 4.13 13.52 -29.74
CA MET A 113 5.53 13.40 -30.13
C MET A 113 5.70 13.61 -31.62
N THR A 114 6.84 14.17 -32.00
CA THR A 114 7.23 14.36 -33.40
C THR A 114 8.56 13.63 -33.61
N PRO A 115 8.54 12.34 -33.98
CA PRO A 115 9.76 11.58 -34.20
C PRO A 115 10.61 12.25 -35.27
N HIS A 116 11.85 12.58 -34.91
CA HIS A 116 12.82 13.13 -35.86
C HIS A 116 13.42 11.97 -36.67
N MET A 117 13.64 12.16 -37.97
CA MET A 117 14.33 11.20 -38.84
C MET A 117 13.65 9.81 -38.97
N GLY A 118 12.33 9.71 -38.80
CA GLY A 118 11.63 8.41 -38.85
C GLY A 118 11.92 7.60 -40.13
N LYS A 119 11.90 8.26 -41.29
CA LYS A 119 12.21 7.65 -42.59
C LYS A 119 13.65 7.18 -42.73
N TRP A 120 14.61 7.89 -42.13
CA TRP A 120 16.01 7.47 -42.08
C TRP A 120 16.18 6.20 -41.24
N TYR A 121 15.55 6.12 -40.07
CA TYR A 121 15.63 4.91 -39.26
C TYR A 121 14.96 3.70 -39.93
N GLU A 122 13.89 3.92 -40.69
CA GLU A 122 13.17 2.85 -41.40
C GLU A 122 13.87 2.40 -42.70
N ASN A 123 14.38 3.36 -43.49
CA ASN A 123 14.80 3.13 -44.87
C ASN A 123 16.19 3.71 -45.21
N GLY A 124 16.90 4.30 -44.26
CA GLY A 124 18.22 4.92 -44.48
C GLY A 124 19.28 3.96 -45.01
N GLY A 125 19.24 2.69 -44.60
CA GLY A 125 20.12 1.64 -45.11
C GLY A 125 19.82 1.21 -46.56
N LYS A 126 18.70 1.67 -47.15
CA LYS A 126 18.29 1.34 -48.53
C LYS A 126 18.61 2.47 -49.53
N ILE A 127 19.27 3.53 -49.07
CA ILE A 127 19.61 4.68 -49.92
C ILE A 127 20.67 4.27 -50.95
N THR A 128 20.32 4.33 -52.23
CA THR A 128 21.24 4.07 -53.34
C THR A 128 21.77 5.37 -53.97
N ASN A 129 21.00 6.45 -53.90
CA ASN A 129 21.43 7.79 -54.30
C ASN A 129 20.75 8.85 -53.40
N PRO A 130 21.49 9.52 -52.51
CA PRO A 130 20.96 10.55 -51.61
C PRO A 130 20.24 11.71 -52.33
N ALA A 131 20.67 12.07 -53.54
CA ALA A 131 20.08 13.18 -54.29
C ALA A 131 18.66 12.89 -54.79
N ASN A 132 18.31 11.61 -54.96
CA ASN A 132 17.01 11.17 -55.47
C ASN A 132 16.07 10.69 -54.35
N GLN A 133 16.53 10.64 -53.10
CA GLN A 133 15.77 10.19 -51.93
C GLN A 133 15.98 11.11 -50.71
N PRO A 134 15.76 12.43 -50.87
CA PRO A 134 16.00 13.44 -49.83
C PRO A 134 15.14 13.27 -48.57
N GLU A 135 14.07 12.48 -48.64
CA GLU A 135 13.19 12.14 -47.52
C GLU A 135 13.76 11.02 -46.63
N ASN A 136 14.68 10.20 -47.14
CA ASN A 136 15.30 9.11 -46.39
C ASN A 136 16.63 9.53 -45.78
N VAL A 137 17.26 10.61 -46.25
CA VAL A 137 18.53 11.11 -45.69
C VAL A 137 18.29 11.80 -44.35
N PRO A 138 19.25 11.73 -43.41
CA PRO A 138 19.11 12.43 -42.13
C PRO A 138 19.26 13.94 -42.38
N ALA A 139 18.18 14.69 -42.17
CA ALA A 139 18.13 16.11 -42.44
C ALA A 139 17.14 16.88 -41.52
N ASP A 140 17.58 18.03 -41.00
CA ASP A 140 16.81 18.83 -40.03
C ASP A 140 15.61 19.59 -40.65
N TRP A 141 15.46 19.58 -41.98
CA TRP A 141 14.37 20.26 -42.69
C TRP A 141 13.14 19.37 -42.92
N HIS A 142 13.13 18.14 -42.40
CA HIS A 142 11.98 17.26 -42.52
C HIS A 142 10.79 17.77 -41.71
N ASP A 143 9.60 17.73 -42.30
CA ASP A 143 8.38 18.10 -41.61
C ASP A 143 8.13 17.18 -40.39
N PRO A 144 7.77 17.74 -39.22
CA PRO A 144 7.43 16.92 -38.07
C PRO A 144 6.15 16.12 -38.35
N VAL A 145 6.13 14.84 -37.97
CA VAL A 145 4.94 13.98 -38.02
C VAL A 145 4.35 13.91 -36.61
N PRO A 146 3.25 14.63 -36.28
CA PRO A 146 2.67 14.63 -34.95
C PRO A 146 1.97 13.30 -34.68
N VAL A 147 2.43 12.57 -33.66
CA VAL A 147 1.84 11.31 -33.22
C VAL A 147 1.27 11.52 -31.81
N PRO A 148 -0.06 11.56 -31.65
CA PRO A 148 -0.68 11.68 -30.34
C PRO A 148 -0.53 10.38 -29.53
N PHE A 149 -0.44 10.51 -28.21
CA PHE A 149 -0.44 9.38 -27.28
C PHE A 149 -1.06 9.77 -25.94
N LEU A 150 -1.53 8.78 -25.18
CA LEU A 150 -2.09 9.00 -23.84
C LEU A 150 -0.99 9.04 -22.78
N ALA A 151 -1.09 10.00 -21.88
CA ALA A 151 -0.23 10.14 -20.71
C ALA A 151 -1.08 10.32 -19.44
N VAL A 152 -0.51 9.89 -18.32
CA VAL A 152 -1.07 10.10 -16.98
C VAL A 152 -0.51 11.39 -16.42
N LYS A 153 -1.38 12.28 -15.95
CA LYS A 153 -1.00 13.59 -15.41
C LYS A 153 -1.13 13.59 -13.89
N LYS A 154 -0.06 13.98 -13.19
CA LYS A 154 -0.03 14.20 -11.73
C LYS A 154 -0.64 13.03 -10.93
N ALA A 155 -0.09 11.84 -11.12
CA ALA A 155 -0.53 10.64 -10.41
C ALA A 155 0.31 10.37 -9.16
N LYS A 156 -0.31 9.65 -8.22
CA LYS A 156 0.30 9.20 -6.97
C LYS A 156 0.26 7.69 -6.95
N PHE A 157 1.41 7.04 -6.92
CA PHE A 157 1.55 5.59 -6.99
C PHE A 157 2.03 5.03 -5.66
N LEU A 158 1.40 3.94 -5.23
CA LEU A 158 1.89 3.10 -4.13
C LEU A 158 2.86 2.08 -4.70
N PHE A 159 4.09 2.12 -4.23
CA PHE A 159 5.10 1.10 -4.49
C PHE A 159 5.22 0.20 -3.27
N SER A 160 5.28 -1.10 -3.52
CA SER A 160 5.40 -2.11 -2.47
C SER A 160 6.46 -3.13 -2.87
N ILE A 161 7.42 -3.34 -1.96
CA ILE A 161 8.44 -4.39 -2.12
C ILE A 161 8.45 -5.23 -0.85
N VAL A 162 8.46 -6.55 -1.02
CA VAL A 162 8.46 -7.51 0.08
C VAL A 162 9.71 -8.39 -0.01
N PRO A 163 10.44 -8.59 1.10
CA PRO A 163 11.48 -9.59 1.13
C PRO A 163 10.88 -10.99 1.04
N SER A 164 11.50 -11.85 0.25
CA SER A 164 11.23 -13.28 0.26
C SER A 164 11.64 -13.86 1.62
N GLN A 165 11.09 -15.03 1.96
CA GLN A 165 11.42 -15.72 3.22
C GLN A 165 12.92 -16.09 3.34
N ARG A 166 13.68 -16.03 2.23
CA ARG A 166 15.12 -16.29 2.20
C ARG A 166 15.97 -15.08 2.60
N LEU A 167 15.42 -13.86 2.56
CA LEU A 167 16.21 -12.67 2.89
C LEU A 167 16.46 -12.64 4.40
N VAL A 168 17.74 -12.77 4.77
CA VAL A 168 18.17 -12.90 6.17
C VAL A 168 18.15 -11.54 6.89
N ASP A 169 18.50 -10.46 6.18
CA ASP A 169 18.53 -9.11 6.76
C ASP A 169 17.27 -8.30 6.39
N LYS A 170 16.37 -8.14 7.36
CA LYS A 170 15.15 -7.33 7.19
C LYS A 170 15.42 -5.83 7.13
N ALA A 171 16.58 -5.35 7.60
CA ALA A 171 16.97 -3.95 7.48
C ALA A 171 17.29 -3.57 6.02
N GLU A 172 17.56 -4.56 5.17
CA GLU A 172 17.82 -4.38 3.74
C GLU A 172 16.58 -3.87 2.99
N GLY A 173 15.37 -4.16 3.48
CA GLY A 173 14.12 -3.68 2.87
C GLY A 173 13.98 -2.15 2.85
N LYS A 174 14.54 -1.43 3.85
CA LYS A 174 14.55 0.03 3.83
C LYS A 174 15.51 0.56 2.76
N LYS A 175 16.71 -0.03 2.67
CA LYS A 175 17.72 0.34 1.66
C LYS A 175 17.20 0.16 0.23
N VAL A 176 16.42 -0.90 -0.01
CA VAL A 176 15.77 -1.15 -1.30
C VAL A 176 14.81 -0.02 -1.69
N LEU A 177 14.00 0.45 -0.73
CA LEU A 177 13.06 1.54 -0.99
C LEU A 177 13.77 2.88 -1.19
N ASP A 178 14.83 3.14 -0.41
CA ASP A 178 15.65 4.34 -0.56
C ASP A 178 16.33 4.35 -1.95
N ALA A 179 16.92 3.22 -2.37
CA ALA A 179 17.49 3.06 -3.71
C ALA A 179 16.43 3.18 -4.84
N LEU A 180 15.18 2.75 -4.58
CA LEU A 180 14.09 2.93 -5.55
C LEU A 180 13.70 4.40 -5.71
N ILE A 181 13.71 5.18 -4.63
CA ILE A 181 13.45 6.62 -4.67
C ILE A 181 14.51 7.29 -5.55
N GLU A 182 15.79 7.01 -5.28
CA GLU A 182 16.92 7.54 -6.06
C GLU A 182 16.81 7.13 -7.54
N ALA A 183 16.51 5.86 -7.83
CA ALA A 183 16.33 5.36 -9.18
C ALA A 183 15.22 6.10 -9.94
N ILE A 184 14.07 6.34 -9.31
CA ILE A 184 12.93 7.01 -9.94
C ILE A 184 13.20 8.51 -10.13
N GLU A 185 13.88 9.15 -9.19
CA GLU A 185 14.28 10.56 -9.28
C GLU A 185 15.32 10.77 -10.40
N MET A 186 16.28 9.86 -10.52
CA MET A 186 17.38 10.00 -11.48
C MET A 186 17.05 9.47 -12.87
N LEU A 187 16.44 8.28 -12.97
CA LEU A 187 16.20 7.59 -14.25
C LEU A 187 14.77 7.72 -14.73
N GLY A 188 13.81 7.88 -13.81
CA GLY A 188 12.38 7.85 -14.09
C GLY A 188 11.86 6.48 -14.46
N ALA A 189 10.53 6.32 -14.36
CA ALA A 189 9.86 5.06 -14.62
C ALA A 189 9.00 5.10 -15.88
N GLY A 190 8.89 3.97 -16.57
CA GLY A 190 8.04 3.82 -17.75
C GLY A 190 8.74 4.22 -19.05
N ALA A 191 8.01 4.90 -19.93
CA ALA A 191 8.49 5.29 -21.26
C ALA A 191 8.88 6.77 -21.33
N LYS A 192 9.71 7.13 -22.32
CA LYS A 192 10.15 8.52 -22.59
C LYS A 192 10.83 9.20 -21.40
N THR A 193 11.55 8.43 -20.59
CA THR A 193 12.25 8.94 -19.42
C THR A 193 13.32 9.96 -19.76
N ALA A 194 13.98 9.85 -20.92
CA ALA A 194 14.94 10.84 -21.42
C ALA A 194 14.30 12.22 -21.71
N ALA A 195 13.00 12.26 -22.01
CA ALA A 195 12.25 13.50 -22.19
C ALA A 195 11.61 14.01 -20.87
N GLY A 196 11.94 13.40 -19.73
CA GLY A 196 11.48 13.82 -18.41
C GLY A 196 10.21 13.12 -17.89
N TYR A 197 9.63 12.18 -18.64
CA TYR A 197 8.46 11.43 -18.17
C TYR A 197 8.82 10.49 -17.01
N GLY A 198 7.84 10.31 -16.11
CA GLY A 198 7.89 9.28 -15.08
C GLY A 198 8.88 9.50 -13.93
N ARG A 199 9.40 10.72 -13.79
CA ARG A 199 10.06 11.18 -12.56
C ARG A 199 9.02 11.36 -11.44
N MET A 200 9.38 11.02 -10.21
CA MET A 200 8.46 11.09 -9.08
C MET A 200 9.18 11.47 -7.78
N ASP A 201 8.48 12.20 -6.91
CA ASP A 201 8.96 12.60 -5.59
C ASP A 201 8.23 11.85 -4.48
N LYS A 202 8.91 11.63 -3.35
CA LYS A 202 8.32 10.96 -2.20
C LYS A 202 7.20 11.78 -1.56
N ASN A 203 6.07 11.14 -1.24
CA ASN A 203 4.93 11.77 -0.56
C ASN A 203 4.51 10.98 0.69
N ASP A 204 5.13 11.32 1.83
CA ASP A 204 4.88 10.65 3.11
C ASP A 204 3.47 10.93 3.67
N ALA A 205 2.92 12.13 3.46
CA ALA A 205 1.60 12.51 3.97
C ALA A 205 0.48 11.61 3.42
N ILE A 206 0.57 11.20 2.15
CA ILE A 206 -0.41 10.29 1.55
C ILE A 206 -0.24 8.87 2.10
N LEU A 207 0.99 8.41 2.30
CA LEU A 207 1.25 7.10 2.90
C LEU A 207 0.65 7.02 4.32
N GLU A 208 0.88 8.03 5.16
CA GLU A 208 0.31 8.12 6.50
C GLU A 208 -1.23 8.11 6.48
N SER A 209 -1.84 8.88 5.56
CA SER A 209 -3.30 8.88 5.38
C SER A 209 -3.85 7.51 4.99
N LEU A 210 -3.17 6.78 4.11
CA LEU A 210 -3.57 5.42 3.72
C LEU A 210 -3.44 4.43 4.88
N GLN A 211 -2.35 4.49 5.63
CA GLN A 211 -2.14 3.65 6.82
C GLN A 211 -3.23 3.88 7.87
N GLU A 212 -3.61 5.14 8.12
CA GLU A 212 -4.67 5.48 9.05
C GLU A 212 -6.05 4.97 8.58
N LYS A 213 -6.35 5.08 7.27
CA LYS A 213 -7.59 4.52 6.69
C LYS A 213 -7.63 2.99 6.83
N ILE A 214 -6.51 2.31 6.57
CA ILE A 214 -6.39 0.86 6.73
C ILE A 214 -6.59 0.46 8.19
N ARG A 215 -5.98 1.19 9.13
CA ARG A 215 -6.12 0.94 10.57
C ARG A 215 -7.59 1.03 11.01
N LYS A 216 -8.27 2.13 10.69
CA LYS A 216 -9.70 2.31 10.99
C LYS A 216 -10.56 1.20 10.39
N LYS A 217 -10.31 0.80 9.14
CA LYS A 217 -11.07 -0.27 8.49
C LYS A 217 -10.84 -1.64 9.14
N ARG A 218 -9.62 -1.93 9.61
CA ARG A 218 -9.32 -3.16 10.38
C ARG A 218 -10.00 -3.15 11.73
N GLU A 219 -9.96 -2.04 12.46
CA GLU A 219 -10.62 -1.89 13.76
C GLU A 219 -12.14 -2.10 13.63
N GLU A 220 -12.75 -1.54 12.59
CA GLU A 220 -14.17 -1.72 12.29
C GLU A 220 -14.49 -3.17 11.90
N LEU A 221 -13.67 -3.81 11.05
CA LEU A 221 -13.88 -5.21 10.67
C LEU A 221 -13.79 -6.15 11.88
N GLN A 222 -12.75 -6.00 12.70
CA GLN A 222 -12.59 -6.78 13.94
C GLN A 222 -13.75 -6.57 14.90
N ARG A 223 -14.29 -5.36 14.97
CA ARG A 223 -15.48 -5.05 15.76
C ARG A 223 -16.71 -5.79 15.20
N GLN A 224 -16.93 -5.77 13.90
CA GLN A 224 -18.05 -6.47 13.27
C GLN A 224 -17.95 -7.98 13.47
N GLU A 225 -16.76 -8.56 13.34
CA GLU A 225 -16.51 -9.98 13.61
C GLU A 225 -16.80 -10.33 15.08
N LYS A 226 -16.34 -9.51 16.04
CA LYS A 226 -16.66 -9.69 17.46
C LYS A 226 -18.16 -9.62 17.73
N LEU A 227 -18.86 -8.66 17.12
CA LEU A 227 -20.31 -8.57 17.24
C LEU A 227 -21.00 -9.78 16.60
N ALA A 228 -20.54 -10.27 15.46
CA ALA A 228 -21.10 -11.44 14.80
C ALA A 228 -20.91 -12.73 15.63
N ALA A 229 -19.80 -12.87 16.34
CA ALA A 229 -19.53 -14.01 17.22
C ALA A 229 -20.32 -13.98 18.54
N MET A 230 -20.85 -12.82 18.94
CA MET A 230 -21.62 -12.64 20.16
C MET A 230 -23.05 -13.17 20.04
N THR A 231 -23.59 -13.66 21.16
CA THR A 231 -25.02 -13.98 21.34
C THR A 231 -25.88 -12.72 21.18
N PRO A 232 -27.21 -12.83 20.91
CA PRO A 232 -28.09 -11.67 20.79
C PRO A 232 -28.02 -10.71 21.99
N LEU A 233 -28.00 -11.24 23.21
CA LEU A 233 -27.87 -10.47 24.44
C LEU A 233 -26.53 -9.74 24.54
N GLU A 234 -25.43 -10.41 24.21
CA GLU A 234 -24.10 -9.79 24.23
C GLU A 234 -23.96 -8.68 23.18
N ARG A 235 -24.56 -8.86 21.99
CA ARG A 235 -24.62 -7.82 20.95
C ARG A 235 -25.38 -6.59 21.43
N GLU A 236 -26.52 -6.79 22.11
CA GLU A 236 -27.32 -5.72 22.68
C GLU A 236 -26.53 -4.93 23.73
N ILE A 237 -25.90 -5.64 24.68
CA ILE A 237 -25.02 -5.06 25.69
C ILE A 237 -23.89 -4.25 25.02
N ALA A 238 -23.22 -4.81 24.01
CA ALA A 238 -22.11 -4.14 23.32
C ALA A 238 -22.56 -2.85 22.59
N LYS A 239 -23.73 -2.87 21.94
CA LYS A 239 -24.31 -1.67 21.31
C LYS A 239 -24.62 -0.59 22.35
N MET A 240 -25.17 -0.99 23.50
CA MET A 240 -25.52 -0.08 24.58
C MET A 240 -24.30 0.58 25.21
N LEU A 241 -23.23 -0.19 25.47
CA LEU A 241 -21.97 0.35 25.99
C LEU A 241 -21.29 1.29 25.00
N HIS A 242 -21.42 1.04 23.70
CA HIS A 242 -20.90 1.94 22.67
C HIS A 242 -21.70 3.25 22.55
N ALA A 243 -23.02 3.19 22.68
CA ALA A 243 -23.91 4.36 22.66
C ALA A 243 -23.94 5.13 24.00
N LYS A 244 -22.98 4.86 24.89
CA LYS A 244 -22.94 5.41 26.23
C LYS A 244 -22.77 6.94 26.19
N PRO A 245 -23.59 7.69 26.95
CA PRO A 245 -23.57 9.15 26.92
C PRO A 245 -22.30 9.76 27.53
N ASP A 246 -21.71 9.09 28.54
CA ASP A 246 -20.46 9.50 29.18
C ASP A 246 -19.41 8.40 29.06
N LYS A 247 -18.31 8.68 28.36
CA LYS A 247 -17.20 7.73 28.17
C LYS A 247 -16.44 7.41 29.47
N ASN A 248 -16.55 8.26 30.50
CA ASN A 248 -15.88 8.06 31.78
C ASN A 248 -16.71 7.23 32.77
N LEU A 249 -18.02 7.11 32.54
CA LEU A 249 -18.88 6.22 33.31
C LEU A 249 -18.38 4.78 33.13
N LYS A 250 -18.40 3.96 34.19
CA LYS A 250 -17.98 2.54 34.13
C LYS A 250 -19.08 1.66 33.51
N ASP A 251 -18.71 0.59 32.82
CA ASP A 251 -19.64 -0.25 32.04
C ASP A 251 -20.66 -0.94 32.94
N TYR A 252 -20.20 -1.62 33.99
CA TYR A 252 -21.04 -2.22 35.03
C TYR A 252 -22.07 -1.26 35.65
N VAL A 253 -21.78 0.05 35.74
CA VAL A 253 -22.73 1.04 36.30
C VAL A 253 -23.90 1.28 35.34
N LEU A 254 -23.63 1.43 34.05
CA LEU A 254 -24.68 1.62 33.06
C LEU A 254 -25.56 0.37 32.96
N LEU A 255 -24.94 -0.81 32.94
CA LEU A 255 -25.65 -2.08 32.87
C LEU A 255 -26.53 -2.30 34.11
N LEU A 256 -26.04 -1.98 35.31
CA LEU A 256 -26.82 -2.08 36.54
C LEU A 256 -28.03 -1.13 36.51
N GLN A 257 -27.86 0.12 36.08
CA GLN A 257 -28.98 1.06 35.95
C GLN A 257 -30.06 0.53 34.99
N LYS A 258 -29.65 -0.08 33.88
CA LYS A 258 -30.58 -0.65 32.89
C LYS A 258 -31.27 -1.90 33.42
N LEU A 259 -30.56 -2.69 34.24
CA LEU A 259 -31.08 -3.88 34.90
C LEU A 259 -32.15 -3.51 35.94
N GLU A 260 -31.86 -2.49 36.77
CA GLU A 260 -32.79 -1.97 37.78
C GLU A 260 -34.03 -1.32 37.15
N ASN A 261 -33.87 -0.68 35.98
CA ASN A 261 -34.97 -0.10 35.20
C ASN A 261 -35.77 -1.13 34.39
N GLY A 262 -35.45 -2.43 34.50
CA GLY A 262 -36.22 -3.50 33.86
C GLY A 262 -36.05 -3.61 32.34
N HIS A 263 -34.89 -3.21 31.79
CA HIS A 263 -34.64 -3.26 30.34
C HIS A 263 -34.75 -4.67 29.75
N TRP A 264 -34.28 -5.68 30.49
CA TRP A 264 -34.40 -7.09 30.12
C TRP A 264 -35.64 -7.70 30.76
N SER A 265 -36.50 -8.34 29.96
CA SER A 265 -37.74 -8.97 30.44
C SER A 265 -37.55 -10.42 30.86
N ASP A 266 -36.62 -11.14 30.22
CA ASP A 266 -36.33 -12.55 30.53
C ASP A 266 -35.44 -12.68 31.78
N ASN A 267 -35.78 -13.62 32.66
CA ASN A 267 -35.01 -13.89 33.88
C ASN A 267 -33.62 -14.48 33.56
N ASN A 268 -33.49 -15.26 32.49
CA ASN A 268 -32.19 -15.79 32.09
C ASN A 268 -31.26 -14.68 31.58
N GLU A 269 -31.77 -13.76 30.77
CA GLU A 269 -31.03 -12.56 30.34
C GLU A 269 -30.59 -11.68 31.51
N ARG A 270 -31.49 -11.40 32.46
CA ARG A 270 -31.17 -10.63 33.68
C ARG A 270 -30.04 -11.27 34.47
N LYS A 271 -30.08 -12.60 34.63
CA LYS A 271 -29.04 -13.35 35.34
C LYS A 271 -27.70 -13.31 34.61
N GLN A 272 -27.71 -13.44 33.28
CA GLN A 272 -26.49 -13.32 32.47
C GLN A 272 -25.88 -11.91 32.53
N VAL A 273 -26.70 -10.86 32.47
CA VAL A 273 -26.26 -9.47 32.65
C VAL A 273 -25.69 -9.26 34.06
N ALA A 274 -26.36 -9.76 35.10
CA ALA A 274 -25.89 -9.67 36.49
C ALA A 274 -24.54 -10.39 36.69
N LEU A 275 -24.34 -11.56 36.08
CA LEU A 275 -23.06 -12.27 36.09
C LEU A 275 -21.96 -11.46 35.42
N LYS A 276 -22.25 -10.80 34.29
CA LYS A 276 -21.31 -9.92 33.61
C LYS A 276 -20.94 -8.69 34.46
N ILE A 277 -21.92 -8.04 35.07
CA ILE A 277 -21.71 -6.92 35.99
C ILE A 277 -20.82 -7.34 37.16
N LYS A 278 -21.10 -8.50 37.77
CA LYS A 278 -20.28 -9.07 38.85
C LYS A 278 -18.82 -9.25 38.41
N ALA A 279 -18.58 -9.88 37.26
CA ALA A 279 -17.23 -10.12 36.76
C ALA A 279 -16.45 -8.81 36.50
N GLU A 280 -17.11 -7.77 35.97
CA GLU A 280 -16.49 -6.45 35.80
C GLU A 280 -16.18 -5.76 37.14
N MET A 281 -17.09 -5.85 38.11
CA MET A 281 -16.86 -5.32 39.46
C MET A 281 -15.72 -6.03 40.19
N GLU A 282 -15.58 -7.35 40.02
CA GLU A 282 -14.46 -8.12 40.56
C GLU A 282 -13.13 -7.71 39.92
N LYS A 283 -13.11 -7.54 38.59
CA LYS A 283 -11.94 -7.06 37.85
C LYS A 283 -11.47 -5.67 38.31
N ASP A 284 -12.42 -4.76 38.54
CA ASP A 284 -12.15 -3.41 39.04
C ASP A 284 -11.90 -3.38 40.57
N LYS A 285 -11.92 -4.53 41.26
CA LYS A 285 -11.76 -4.68 42.72
C LYS A 285 -12.78 -3.88 43.55
N VAL A 286 -13.99 -3.70 43.01
CA VAL A 286 -15.09 -2.98 43.67
C VAL A 286 -16.23 -3.91 44.10
N TRP A 287 -16.12 -5.22 43.88
CA TRP A 287 -17.08 -6.19 44.40
C TRP A 287 -16.87 -6.40 45.91
N ARG A 288 -17.82 -5.97 46.75
CA ARG A 288 -17.69 -5.97 48.22
C ARG A 288 -18.78 -6.80 48.88
N LEU A 289 -18.41 -7.87 49.59
CA LEU A 289 -19.36 -8.75 50.29
C LEU A 289 -19.54 -8.39 51.78
N THR A 290 -18.53 -7.78 52.41
CA THR A 290 -18.55 -7.42 53.84
C THR A 290 -17.86 -6.07 54.04
N ILE A 291 -18.52 -5.13 54.74
CA ILE A 291 -17.95 -3.81 55.09
C ILE A 291 -18.40 -3.32 56.47
N ASN A 292 -17.57 -2.51 57.12
CA ASN A 292 -17.82 -1.99 58.48
C ASN A 292 -18.88 -0.87 58.56
N LYS A 293 -19.21 -0.20 57.45
CA LYS A 293 -20.24 0.86 57.37
C LYS A 293 -21.09 0.74 56.09
N PRO A 294 -22.06 -0.20 56.05
CA PRO A 294 -22.88 -0.54 54.88
C PRO A 294 -23.51 0.64 54.13
N GLU A 295 -23.85 1.69 54.87
CA GLU A 295 -24.83 2.69 54.46
C GLU A 295 -24.22 3.81 53.60
N LYS A 296 -22.90 4.00 53.69
CA LYS A 296 -22.18 5.07 52.98
C LYS A 296 -21.37 4.58 51.79
N ASP A 297 -21.28 3.27 51.58
CA ASP A 297 -20.47 2.67 50.51
C ASP A 297 -21.31 2.39 49.27
N LYS A 298 -21.05 3.12 48.19
CA LYS A 298 -21.77 2.99 46.92
C LYS A 298 -21.49 1.66 46.23
N ASP A 299 -20.29 1.10 46.38
CA ASP A 299 -19.91 -0.13 45.71
C ASP A 299 -20.53 -1.35 46.40
N TYR A 300 -20.60 -1.33 47.74
CA TYR A 300 -21.35 -2.34 48.51
C TYR A 300 -22.83 -2.36 48.15
N LYS A 301 -23.47 -1.18 48.03
CA LYS A 301 -24.88 -1.09 47.59
C LYS A 301 -25.10 -1.68 46.19
N ARG A 302 -24.17 -1.44 45.26
CA ARG A 302 -24.21 -2.04 43.92
C ARG A 302 -24.03 -3.55 43.96
N THR A 303 -23.11 -4.07 44.76
CA THR A 303 -22.95 -5.52 44.96
C THR A 303 -24.25 -6.16 45.44
N LEU A 304 -24.92 -5.58 46.43
CA LEU A 304 -26.21 -6.06 46.90
C LEU A 304 -27.30 -6.01 45.81
N ALA A 305 -27.34 -4.94 45.02
CA ALA A 305 -28.30 -4.80 43.92
C ALA A 305 -28.10 -5.91 42.87
N VAL A 306 -26.85 -6.20 42.49
CA VAL A 306 -26.51 -7.28 41.54
C VAL A 306 -26.89 -8.65 42.11
N MET A 307 -26.65 -8.91 43.40
CA MET A 307 -26.97 -10.19 44.03
C MET A 307 -28.46 -10.56 43.95
N LYS A 308 -29.38 -9.57 43.95
CA LYS A 308 -30.82 -9.82 43.79
C LYS A 308 -31.18 -10.51 42.47
N TYR A 309 -30.38 -10.31 41.42
CA TYR A 309 -30.60 -10.87 40.10
C TYR A 309 -29.79 -12.16 39.85
N LEU A 310 -28.96 -12.57 40.82
CA LEU A 310 -28.16 -13.80 40.74
C LEU A 310 -28.83 -15.00 41.42
N GLN A 311 -29.78 -14.75 42.32
CA GLN A 311 -30.62 -15.75 43.00
C GLN A 311 -31.61 -16.33 41.99
#